data_AF-A0A843KLX2-F1
#
_entry.id   AF-A0A843KLX2-F1
#
_cell.length_a   1.000
_cell.length_b   1.000
_cell.length_c   1.000
_cell.angle_alpha   90.00
_cell.angle_beta   90.00
_cell.angle_gamma   90.00
#
_symmetry.space_group_name_H-M   'P 1'
#
loop_
_entity.id
_entity.type
_entity.pdbx_description
1 polymer ?
#
loop_
_entity_poly.entity_id
_entity_poly.type
_entity_poly.pdbx_seq_one_letter_code
_entity_poly.pdbx_strand_id
1 'polypeptide(L)'
;MPSANQDQALHQLKQWADRTGYQAGPIEGTGNDFILEVAEKENFPSVQFIHQRKEHPYLLVVGQVKVPREDRERLKRNLGQGFRQFVWELKLALLERGVDFLVIGDEADPDAWEVHLRIYLKENDPNLLQGAYTKVKNSLITVIWSYKKALDQVAMLSSDPSGPLSDPQDGRIAGNGYGENVNDPERARRIMNVMANTGIIMMVTLMDGFAETMVGAAGAMASGMAEAFGDEGSADQVAEDIEQSAPEAKGQMMDMVSEMRRQLYEQMAQKAEEIAPLLSDRTFDKGPEIVDVYEFGLPSLTEELDDGTIAEYAKLLVQEDKYFTEMFGELSAWMNGLPQLPK
;
A
#
# COMPACT_ATOMS: atom_id res chain seq x y z
N MET A 1 16.69 19.79 33.00
CA MET A 1 17.50 20.12 31.81
C MET A 1 17.38 18.95 30.82
N PRO A 2 16.67 19.10 29.69
CA PRO A 2 16.80 18.18 28.56
C PRO A 2 18.27 18.08 28.14
N SER A 3 18.72 16.92 27.64
CA SER A 3 20.06 16.82 27.04
C SER A 3 20.03 17.47 25.65
N ALA A 4 21.13 18.05 25.19
CA ALA A 4 21.20 18.72 23.88
C ALA A 4 20.73 17.84 22.71
N ASN A 5 20.94 16.52 22.79
CA ASN A 5 20.45 15.55 21.80
C ASN A 5 18.93 15.36 21.81
N GLN A 6 18.27 15.54 22.96
CA GLN A 6 16.80 15.38 23.07
C GLN A 6 16.07 16.53 22.39
N ASP A 7 16.47 17.77 22.69
CA ASP A 7 15.84 18.96 22.10
C ASP A 7 16.08 19.00 20.59
N GLN A 8 17.25 18.56 20.15
CA GLN A 8 17.57 18.42 18.73
C GLN A 8 16.72 17.37 18.04
N ALA A 9 16.56 16.18 18.62
CA ALA A 9 15.72 15.11 18.07
C ALA A 9 14.25 15.54 17.95
N LEU A 10 13.70 16.15 19.00
CA LEU A 10 12.33 16.65 18.99
C LEU A 10 12.15 17.77 17.96
N HIS A 11 13.12 18.67 17.83
CA HIS A 11 13.08 19.75 16.85
C HIS A 11 13.15 19.23 15.41
N GLN A 12 14.05 18.27 15.13
CA GLN A 12 14.13 17.61 13.82
C GLN A 12 12.83 16.90 13.46
N LEU A 13 12.23 16.18 14.42
CA LEU A 13 10.98 15.47 14.20
C LEU A 13 9.81 16.42 13.93
N LYS A 14 9.71 17.54 14.65
CA LYS A 14 8.70 18.58 14.38
C LYS A 14 8.88 19.20 13.00
N GLN A 15 10.12 19.56 12.65
CA GLN A 15 10.41 20.10 11.32
C GLN A 15 10.08 19.12 10.20
N TRP A 16 10.33 17.82 10.40
CA TRP A 16 9.95 16.79 9.45
C TRP A 16 8.42 16.70 9.31
N ALA A 17 7.68 16.63 10.42
CA ALA A 17 6.22 16.55 10.38
C ALA A 17 5.56 17.80 9.76
N ASP A 18 6.11 19.00 10.01
CA ASP A 18 5.63 20.24 9.41
C ASP A 18 5.83 20.25 7.88
N ARG A 19 6.92 19.64 7.38
CA ARG A 19 7.21 19.56 5.93
C ARG A 19 6.29 18.59 5.19
N THR A 20 5.86 17.52 5.85
CA THR A 20 4.96 16.52 5.22
C THR A 20 3.49 16.93 5.27
N GLY A 21 3.14 17.98 6.02
CA GLY A 21 1.76 18.42 6.19
C GLY A 21 0.93 17.51 7.10
N TYR A 22 1.57 16.60 7.85
CA TYR A 22 0.89 15.73 8.81
C TYR A 22 0.48 16.50 10.05
N GLN A 23 -0.62 16.09 10.68
CA GLN A 23 -0.99 16.61 11.99
C GLN A 23 -0.07 15.96 13.03
N ALA A 24 0.79 16.77 13.66
CA ALA A 24 1.68 16.31 14.71
C ALA A 24 1.39 17.01 16.04
N GLY A 25 1.24 16.23 17.10
CA GLY A 25 0.91 16.72 18.45
C GLY A 25 1.72 16.01 19.54
N PRO A 26 2.24 16.73 20.53
CA PRO A 26 2.90 16.10 21.67
C PRO A 26 1.88 15.39 22.56
N ILE A 27 2.22 14.21 23.08
CA ILE A 27 1.46 13.53 24.14
C ILE A 27 2.19 13.74 25.47
N GLU A 28 1.56 14.48 26.38
CA GLU A 28 2.11 14.80 27.70
C GLU A 28 1.73 13.75 28.76
N GLY A 29 2.46 13.72 29.88
CA GLY A 29 2.08 12.95 31.08
C GLY A 29 2.34 11.44 31.02
N THR A 30 3.16 10.96 30.07
CA THR A 30 3.38 9.52 29.84
C THR A 30 4.60 8.93 30.56
N GLY A 31 5.40 9.76 31.25
CA GLY A 31 6.65 9.37 31.90
C GLY A 31 7.83 9.15 30.94
N ASN A 32 7.59 9.26 29.63
CA ASN A 32 8.62 9.31 28.60
C ASN A 32 9.20 10.73 28.47
N ASP A 33 10.40 10.86 27.91
CA ASP A 33 11.01 12.18 27.67
C ASP A 33 10.19 13.02 26.71
N PHE A 34 9.77 12.42 25.59
CA PHE A 34 8.76 12.99 24.72
C PHE A 34 8.05 11.89 23.94
N ILE A 35 6.80 12.19 23.57
CA ILE A 35 6.06 11.46 22.55
C ILE A 35 5.53 12.50 21.57
N LEU A 36 5.76 12.29 20.28
CA LEU A 36 5.09 13.04 19.22
C LEU A 36 4.20 12.06 18.44
N GLU A 37 2.91 12.29 18.48
CA GLU A 37 1.95 11.57 17.66
C GLU A 37 1.78 12.27 16.32
N VAL A 38 1.78 11.48 15.25
CA VAL A 38 1.68 11.94 13.87
C VAL A 38 0.51 11.23 13.20
N ALA A 39 -0.40 12.01 12.63
CA ALA A 39 -1.61 11.54 11.97
C ALA A 39 -1.83 12.25 10.63
N GLU A 40 -2.19 11.47 9.61
CA GLU A 40 -2.51 11.98 8.26
C GLU A 40 -3.99 12.37 8.12
N LYS A 41 -4.90 11.54 8.64
CA LYS A 41 -6.37 11.66 8.53
C LYS A 41 -7.05 10.99 9.73
N GLU A 42 -8.28 11.39 10.06
CA GLU A 42 -9.03 10.89 11.24
C GLU A 42 -9.26 9.37 11.27
N ASN A 43 -9.29 8.70 10.10
CA ASN A 43 -9.62 7.27 10.00
C ASN A 43 -8.41 6.34 9.82
N PHE A 44 -7.18 6.87 9.84
CA PHE A 44 -5.97 6.06 9.71
C PHE A 44 -5.26 5.93 11.06
N PRO A 45 -4.61 4.79 11.35
CA PRO A 45 -3.88 4.61 12.60
C PRO A 45 -2.77 5.66 12.70
N SER A 46 -2.72 6.40 13.80
CA SER A 46 -1.62 7.32 14.09
C SER A 46 -0.33 6.56 14.35
N VAL A 47 0.79 7.24 14.14
CA VAL A 47 2.13 6.73 14.48
C VAL A 47 2.76 7.66 15.50
N GLN A 48 3.32 7.09 16.55
CA GLN A 48 3.93 7.77 17.66
C GLN A 48 5.44 7.60 17.59
N PHE A 49 6.15 8.70 17.75
CA PHE A 49 7.59 8.73 17.93
C PHE A 49 7.87 8.96 19.41
N ILE A 50 8.47 7.96 20.05
CA ILE A 50 8.63 7.87 21.49
C ILE A 50 10.12 7.90 21.82
N HIS A 51 10.52 8.87 22.62
CA HIS A 51 11.81 8.88 23.29
C HIS A 51 11.60 8.52 24.75
N GLN A 52 11.96 7.30 25.16
CA GLN A 52 11.60 6.78 26.48
C GLN A 52 12.41 7.40 27.61
N ARG A 53 13.74 7.46 27.47
CA ARG A 53 14.67 8.02 28.49
C ARG A 53 15.91 8.59 27.84
N LYS A 54 16.52 9.58 28.49
CA LYS A 54 17.73 10.30 28.02
C LYS A 54 18.94 9.41 27.79
N GLU A 55 18.93 8.25 28.44
CA GLU A 55 19.99 7.25 28.38
C GLU A 55 19.86 6.31 27.16
N HIS A 56 18.67 6.25 26.54
CA HIS A 56 18.45 5.42 25.36
C HIS A 56 18.84 6.18 24.09
N PRO A 57 19.75 5.64 23.27
CA PRO A 57 20.25 6.31 22.06
C PRO A 57 19.32 6.15 20.85
N TYR A 58 18.10 5.65 21.06
CA TYR A 58 17.16 5.33 19.99
C TYR A 58 15.79 5.96 20.23
N LEU A 59 15.09 6.18 19.13
CA LEU A 59 13.69 6.57 19.09
C LEU A 59 12.87 5.34 18.73
N LEU A 60 11.74 5.14 19.41
CA LEU A 60 10.76 4.13 19.05
C LEU A 60 9.72 4.76 18.15
N VAL A 61 9.52 4.18 16.97
CA VAL A 61 8.40 4.52 16.09
C VAL A 61 7.37 3.43 16.29
N VAL A 62 6.20 3.79 16.80
CA VAL A 62 5.17 2.85 17.26
C VAL A 62 3.85 3.22 16.62
N GLY A 63 3.08 2.25 16.17
CA GLY A 63 1.67 2.48 15.87
C GLY A 63 0.83 1.28 16.24
N GLN A 64 -0.45 1.52 16.43
CA GLN A 64 -1.37 0.51 16.94
C GLN A 64 -2.63 0.46 16.09
N VAL A 65 -3.11 -0.75 15.85
CA VAL A 65 -4.43 -1.00 15.27
C VAL A 65 -5.24 -1.87 16.21
N LYS A 66 -6.44 -1.41 16.55
CA LYS A 66 -7.43 -2.19 17.30
C LYS A 66 -8.28 -2.98 16.33
N VAL A 67 -8.53 -4.24 16.66
CA VAL A 67 -9.40 -5.09 15.85
C VAL A 67 -10.78 -5.13 16.52
N PRO A 68 -11.86 -4.69 15.84
CA PRO A 68 -13.19 -4.72 16.41
C PRO A 68 -13.57 -6.12 16.91
N ARG A 69 -14.15 -6.19 18.11
CA ARG A 69 -14.54 -7.47 18.72
C ARG A 69 -15.52 -8.24 17.84
N GLU A 70 -16.47 -7.56 17.23
CA GLU A 70 -17.49 -8.15 16.36
C GLU A 70 -16.86 -8.88 15.17
N ASP A 71 -15.85 -8.27 14.56
CA ASP A 71 -15.09 -8.85 13.45
C ASP A 71 -14.34 -10.11 13.89
N ARG A 72 -13.67 -10.07 15.04
CA ARG A 72 -12.97 -11.24 15.59
C ARG A 72 -13.92 -12.38 15.92
N GLU A 73 -15.05 -12.10 16.55
CA GLU A 73 -16.07 -13.13 16.82
C GLU A 73 -16.67 -13.70 15.53
N ARG A 74 -16.82 -12.88 14.48
CA ARG A 74 -17.27 -13.35 13.17
C ARG A 74 -16.22 -14.26 12.52
N LEU A 75 -14.95 -13.88 12.53
CA LEU A 75 -13.87 -14.71 12.01
C LEU A 75 -13.72 -16.01 12.80
N LYS A 76 -13.75 -15.98 14.13
CA LYS A 76 -13.68 -17.18 14.98
C LYS A 76 -14.80 -18.16 14.70
N ARG A 77 -16.03 -17.67 14.56
CA ARG A 77 -17.19 -18.54 14.27
C ARG A 77 -17.08 -19.24 12.92
N ASN A 78 -16.54 -18.57 11.90
CA ASN A 78 -16.50 -19.10 10.54
C ASN A 78 -15.23 -19.88 10.21
N LEU A 79 -14.07 -19.44 10.74
CA LEU A 79 -12.79 -20.10 10.49
C LEU A 79 -12.48 -21.20 11.52
N GLY A 80 -13.11 -21.17 12.71
CA GLY A 80 -12.86 -22.14 13.77
C GLY A 80 -11.37 -22.20 14.15
N GLN A 81 -10.75 -23.37 14.01
CA GLN A 81 -9.30 -23.54 14.25
C GLN A 81 -8.43 -22.75 13.27
N GLY A 82 -8.93 -22.45 12.06
CA GLY A 82 -8.24 -21.64 11.05
C GLY A 82 -8.01 -20.18 11.48
N PHE A 83 -8.76 -19.67 12.46
CA PHE A 83 -8.52 -18.33 13.00
C PHE A 83 -7.14 -18.20 13.67
N ARG A 84 -6.70 -19.24 14.39
CA ARG A 84 -5.36 -19.24 15.02
C ARG A 84 -4.25 -19.28 13.98
N GLN A 85 -4.47 -20.05 12.91
CA GLN A 85 -3.54 -20.11 11.78
C GLN A 85 -3.44 -18.75 11.07
N PHE A 86 -4.57 -18.08 10.85
CA PHE A 86 -4.61 -16.72 10.31
C PHE A 86 -3.81 -15.73 11.17
N VAL A 87 -3.99 -15.75 12.49
CA VAL A 87 -3.22 -14.91 13.42
C VAL A 87 -1.72 -15.23 13.33
N TRP A 88 -1.36 -16.50 13.22
CA TRP A 88 0.04 -16.93 13.06
C TRP A 88 0.67 -16.45 11.75
N GLU A 89 -0.04 -16.58 10.64
CA GLU A 89 0.40 -16.08 9.33
C GLU A 89 0.61 -14.56 9.35
N LEU A 90 -0.26 -13.83 10.06
CA LEU A 90 -0.11 -12.40 10.23
C LEU A 90 1.15 -12.03 11.04
N LYS A 91 1.49 -12.81 12.08
CA LYS A 91 2.76 -12.65 12.82
C LYS A 91 3.95 -12.82 11.87
N LEU A 92 3.95 -13.87 11.04
CA LEU A 92 5.02 -14.12 10.07
C LEU A 92 5.15 -12.97 9.05
N ALA A 93 4.02 -12.49 8.52
CA ALA A 93 4.00 -11.39 7.55
C ALA A 93 4.55 -10.06 8.12
N LEU A 94 4.45 -9.84 9.44
CA LEU A 94 5.06 -8.71 10.12
C LEU A 94 6.56 -8.92 10.33
N LEU A 95 7.00 -10.13 10.72
CA LEU A 95 8.43 -10.46 10.84
C LEU A 95 9.18 -10.31 9.51
N GLU A 96 8.58 -10.78 8.41
CA GLU A 96 9.16 -10.66 7.06
C GLU A 96 9.36 -9.20 6.63
N ARG A 97 8.54 -8.29 7.16
CA ARG A 97 8.68 -6.84 6.93
C ARG A 97 9.79 -6.22 7.79
N GLY A 98 10.43 -6.97 8.67
CA GLY A 98 11.51 -6.50 9.53
C GLY A 98 11.04 -5.41 10.51
N VAL A 99 9.85 -5.60 11.08
CA VAL A 99 9.32 -4.79 12.18
C VAL A 99 9.13 -5.69 13.41
N ASP A 100 9.32 -5.10 14.59
CA ASP A 100 8.91 -5.76 15.83
C ASP A 100 7.42 -5.49 16.05
N PHE A 101 6.72 -6.39 16.74
CA PHE A 101 5.31 -6.19 17.08
C PHE A 101 4.98 -6.81 18.44
N LEU A 102 3.88 -6.32 19.02
CA LEU A 102 3.30 -6.83 20.25
C LEU A 102 1.81 -7.10 20.02
N VAL A 103 1.38 -8.30 20.41
CA VAL A 103 -0.04 -8.67 20.44
C VAL A 103 -0.61 -8.24 21.79
N ILE A 104 -1.64 -7.40 21.74
CA ILE A 104 -2.36 -6.94 22.93
C ILE A 104 -3.61 -7.82 23.08
N GLY A 105 -3.79 -8.39 24.27
CA GLY A 105 -4.86 -9.35 24.55
C GLY A 105 -4.35 -10.79 24.52
N ASP A 106 -5.15 -11.72 23.99
CA ASP A 106 -4.76 -13.12 23.83
C ASP A 106 -3.86 -13.28 22.59
N GLU A 107 -2.73 -13.96 22.75
CA GLU A 107 -1.78 -14.34 21.68
C GLU A 107 -2.44 -15.04 20.49
N ALA A 108 -3.53 -15.77 20.74
CA ALA A 108 -4.31 -16.50 19.73
C ALA A 108 -5.60 -15.77 19.31
N ASP A 109 -5.96 -14.67 19.98
CA ASP A 109 -7.11 -13.81 19.67
C ASP A 109 -6.79 -12.34 20.00
N PRO A 110 -5.98 -11.68 19.16
CA PRO A 110 -5.47 -10.33 19.41
C PRO A 110 -6.59 -9.30 19.51
N ASP A 111 -6.67 -8.54 20.59
CA ASP A 111 -7.55 -7.37 20.70
C ASP A 111 -7.00 -6.19 19.87
N ALA A 112 -5.68 -6.07 19.83
CA ALA A 112 -4.98 -5.09 19.03
C ALA A 112 -3.57 -5.57 18.67
N TRP A 113 -3.03 -4.96 17.62
CA TRP A 113 -1.65 -5.14 17.19
C TRP A 113 -0.92 -3.83 17.35
N GLU A 114 0.20 -3.88 18.05
CA GLU A 114 1.15 -2.78 18.11
C GLU A 114 2.37 -3.17 17.28
N VAL A 115 2.76 -2.29 16.37
CA VAL A 115 3.98 -2.45 15.56
C VAL A 115 4.96 -1.40 15.99
N HIS A 116 6.21 -1.78 16.22
CA HIS A 116 7.26 -0.84 16.57
C HIS A 116 8.57 -1.09 15.82
N LEU A 117 9.29 0.01 15.61
CA LEU A 117 10.59 0.04 14.98
C LEU A 117 11.53 0.92 15.80
N ARG A 118 12.75 0.45 16.05
CA ARG A 118 13.79 1.23 16.72
C ARG A 118 14.65 1.91 15.66
N ILE A 119 14.83 3.23 15.78
CA ILE A 119 15.73 4.00 14.91
C ILE A 119 16.76 4.76 15.74
N TYR A 120 17.97 4.90 15.20
CA TYR A 120 19.09 5.56 15.88
C TYR A 120 19.42 6.87 15.15
N LEU A 121 19.11 8.00 15.80
CA LEU A 121 19.27 9.35 15.22
C LEU A 121 20.74 9.81 15.06
N LYS A 122 21.71 8.92 15.32
CA LYS A 122 23.14 9.22 15.11
C LYS A 122 23.54 9.14 13.63
N GLU A 123 22.77 8.44 12.82
CA GLU A 123 22.95 8.35 11.38
C GLU A 123 22.29 9.57 10.74
N ASN A 124 23.07 10.34 9.98
CA ASN A 124 22.61 11.57 9.34
C ASN A 124 21.83 11.24 8.05
N ASP A 125 20.86 10.32 8.16
CA ASP A 125 20.00 9.90 7.05
C ASP A 125 18.76 10.82 7.01
N PRO A 126 18.64 11.68 5.98
CA PRO A 126 17.52 12.61 5.84
C PRO A 126 16.17 11.91 5.69
N ASN A 127 16.17 10.63 5.30
CA ASN A 127 14.97 9.85 5.04
C ASN A 127 14.61 8.90 6.19
N LEU A 128 15.44 8.78 7.23
CA LEU A 128 15.25 7.83 8.32
C LEU A 128 13.88 7.94 8.99
N LEU A 129 13.44 9.17 9.29
CA LEU A 129 12.15 9.44 9.94
C LEU A 129 10.98 9.04 9.04
N GLN A 130 11.04 9.41 7.75
CA GLN A 130 10.01 9.08 6.78
C GLN A 130 9.96 7.57 6.51
N GLY A 131 11.12 6.94 6.28
CA GLY A 131 11.22 5.50 6.05
C GLY A 131 10.70 4.71 7.23
N ALA A 132 11.04 5.11 8.46
CA ALA A 132 10.53 4.48 9.67
C ALA A 132 9.01 4.65 9.84
N TYR A 133 8.50 5.87 9.62
CA TYR A 133 7.07 6.16 9.62
C TYR A 133 6.32 5.26 8.63
N THR A 134 6.74 5.27 7.37
CA THR A 134 6.12 4.51 6.28
C THR A 134 6.19 3.00 6.55
N LYS A 135 7.30 2.49 7.08
CA LYS A 135 7.48 1.07 7.38
C LYS A 135 6.51 0.60 8.47
N VAL A 136 6.39 1.36 9.57
CA VAL A 136 5.41 1.07 10.63
C VAL A 136 3.99 1.19 10.08
N LYS A 137 3.70 2.23 9.31
CA LYS A 137 2.37 2.46 8.72
C LYS A 137 1.92 1.34 7.79
N ASN A 138 2.77 0.94 6.85
CA ASN A 138 2.50 -0.14 5.90
C ASN A 138 2.31 -1.49 6.60
N SER A 139 2.98 -1.70 7.72
CA SER A 139 2.80 -2.90 8.55
C SER A 139 1.43 -2.90 9.24
N LEU A 140 0.97 -1.76 9.76
CA LEU A 140 -0.39 -1.63 10.32
C LEU A 140 -1.47 -1.79 9.25
N ILE A 141 -1.25 -1.21 8.07
CA ILE A 141 -2.10 -1.38 6.89
C ILE A 141 -2.21 -2.88 6.55
N THR A 142 -1.09 -3.60 6.55
CA THR A 142 -1.09 -5.06 6.32
C THR A 142 -2.01 -5.80 7.29
N VAL A 143 -1.97 -5.45 8.58
CA VAL A 143 -2.86 -6.02 9.59
C VAL A 143 -4.33 -5.73 9.25
N ILE A 144 -4.67 -4.46 9.01
CA ILE A 144 -6.04 -4.03 8.67
C ILE A 144 -6.56 -4.82 7.45
N TRP A 145 -5.77 -4.88 6.38
CA TRP A 145 -6.16 -5.58 5.15
C TRP A 145 -6.28 -7.08 5.34
N SER A 146 -5.44 -7.69 6.17
CA SER A 146 -5.50 -9.13 6.44
C SER A 146 -6.80 -9.51 7.15
N TYR A 147 -7.22 -8.72 8.16
CA TYR A 147 -8.51 -8.91 8.82
C TYR A 147 -9.67 -8.64 7.87
N LYS A 148 -9.63 -7.56 7.09
CA LYS A 148 -10.67 -7.23 6.11
C LYS A 148 -10.84 -8.33 5.07
N LYS A 149 -9.74 -8.80 4.48
CA LYS A 149 -9.73 -9.91 3.52
C LYS A 149 -10.32 -11.19 4.11
N ALA A 150 -9.97 -11.53 5.35
CA ALA A 150 -10.53 -12.70 6.03
C ALA A 150 -12.04 -12.55 6.27
N LEU A 151 -12.51 -11.35 6.65
CA LEU A 151 -13.93 -11.07 6.86
C LEU A 151 -14.73 -11.15 5.56
N ASP A 152 -14.16 -10.63 4.48
CA ASP A 152 -14.78 -10.68 3.15
C ASP A 152 -14.90 -12.13 2.65
N GLN A 153 -13.86 -12.95 2.85
CA GLN A 153 -13.91 -14.39 2.56
C GLN A 153 -14.98 -15.12 3.38
N VAL A 154 -15.12 -14.76 4.65
CA VAL A 154 -16.15 -15.32 5.53
C VAL A 154 -17.55 -14.88 5.10
N ALA A 155 -17.73 -13.62 4.69
CA ALA A 155 -19.00 -13.12 4.17
C ALA A 155 -19.41 -13.88 2.90
N MET A 156 -18.46 -14.19 2.02
CA MET A 156 -18.69 -14.99 0.81
C MET A 156 -19.10 -16.43 1.12
N LEU A 157 -18.53 -17.05 2.16
CA LEU A 157 -18.87 -18.42 2.59
C LEU A 157 -20.22 -18.52 3.32
N SER A 158 -20.73 -17.42 3.88
CA SER A 158 -22.01 -17.39 4.58
C SER A 158 -23.21 -17.03 3.68
N SER A 159 -22.94 -16.66 2.42
CA SER A 159 -23.93 -16.56 1.34
C SER A 159 -24.02 -17.86 0.53
N ASP A 160 -24.66 -18.89 1.10
CA ASP A 160 -25.05 -20.09 0.35
C ASP A 160 -26.42 -19.84 -0.36
N PRO A 161 -26.57 -20.15 -1.66
CA PRO A 161 -27.72 -19.76 -2.47
C PRO A 161 -28.86 -20.78 -2.31
N SER A 162 -29.69 -20.58 -1.29
CA SER A 162 -30.95 -21.31 -1.16
C SER A 162 -32.09 -20.36 -0.77
N GLY A 163 -32.31 -19.36 -1.61
CA GLY A 163 -33.59 -18.64 -1.72
C GLY A 163 -34.17 -18.90 -3.11
N PRO A 164 -35.45 -19.28 -3.25
CA PRO A 164 -36.02 -19.60 -4.55
C PRO A 164 -36.02 -18.34 -5.44
N LEU A 165 -35.57 -18.51 -6.69
CA LEU A 165 -35.73 -17.53 -7.75
C LEU A 165 -37.19 -17.03 -7.72
N SER A 166 -37.36 -15.75 -7.43
CA SER A 166 -38.60 -15.05 -7.74
C SER A 166 -38.43 -14.53 -9.16
N ASP A 167 -39.30 -15.00 -10.06
CA ASP A 167 -39.39 -14.56 -11.45
C ASP A 167 -39.39 -13.01 -11.55
N PRO A 168 -38.71 -12.43 -12.55
CA PRO A 168 -38.77 -11.00 -12.79
C PRO A 168 -40.14 -10.66 -13.39
N GLN A 169 -41.06 -10.15 -12.59
CA GLN A 169 -42.21 -9.41 -13.10
C GLN A 169 -41.75 -8.06 -13.64
N ASP A 170 -41.61 -8.05 -14.96
CA ASP A 170 -41.98 -7.00 -15.90
C ASP A 170 -42.62 -5.75 -15.25
N GLY A 171 -41.80 -4.70 -15.13
CA GLY A 171 -42.18 -3.39 -14.63
C GLY A 171 -41.62 -2.30 -15.52
N ARG A 172 -42.19 -2.18 -16.72
CA ARG A 172 -41.98 -1.03 -17.63
C ARG A 172 -42.19 0.28 -16.87
N ILE A 173 -41.13 1.05 -16.69
CA ILE A 173 -41.22 2.51 -16.61
C ILE A 173 -40.33 3.07 -17.71
N ALA A 174 -40.98 3.73 -18.66
CA ALA A 174 -40.35 4.44 -19.77
C ALA A 174 -39.64 5.71 -19.25
N GLY A 175 -38.41 5.92 -19.73
CA GLY A 175 -37.63 7.13 -19.46
C GLY A 175 -36.27 7.12 -20.15
N ASN A 176 -36.28 7.45 -21.45
CA ASN A 176 -35.19 8.00 -22.28
C ASN A 176 -33.76 7.41 -22.18
N GLY A 177 -33.39 6.70 -23.26
CA GLY A 177 -32.23 7.04 -24.09
C GLY A 177 -30.84 6.80 -23.51
N TYR A 178 -30.34 5.57 -23.67
CA TYR A 178 -29.08 5.16 -24.29
C TYR A 178 -28.98 3.65 -24.06
N GLY A 179 -29.40 2.88 -25.07
CA GLY A 179 -29.25 1.43 -25.05
C GLY A 179 -27.80 1.09 -25.34
N GLU A 180 -26.91 1.22 -24.35
CA GLU A 180 -25.58 0.61 -24.42
C GLU A 180 -25.77 -0.91 -24.39
N ASN A 181 -25.34 -1.54 -25.48
CA ASN A 181 -25.25 -2.98 -25.57
C ASN A 181 -24.31 -3.46 -24.45
N VAL A 182 -24.87 -4.20 -23.50
CA VAL A 182 -24.13 -4.79 -22.37
C VAL A 182 -22.99 -5.73 -22.85
N ASN A 183 -22.99 -6.12 -24.13
CA ASN A 183 -21.96 -6.94 -24.79
C ASN A 183 -21.13 -6.17 -25.84
N ASP A 184 -20.95 -4.85 -25.68
CA ASP A 184 -20.09 -4.08 -26.59
C ASP A 184 -18.60 -4.44 -26.39
N PRO A 185 -17.89 -4.96 -27.42
CA PRO A 185 -16.47 -5.28 -27.31
C PRO A 185 -15.59 -4.07 -27.01
N GLU A 186 -15.98 -2.86 -27.40
CA GLU A 186 -15.22 -1.64 -27.07
C GLU A 186 -15.35 -1.30 -25.57
N ARG A 187 -16.55 -1.44 -25.01
CA ARG A 187 -16.80 -1.27 -23.55
C ARG A 187 -15.95 -2.24 -22.74
N ALA A 188 -15.99 -3.53 -23.09
CA ALA A 188 -15.18 -4.55 -22.41
C ALA A 188 -13.67 -4.22 -22.48
N ARG A 189 -13.20 -3.75 -23.64
CA ARG A 189 -11.80 -3.35 -23.82
C ARG A 189 -11.41 -2.16 -22.95
N ARG A 190 -12.25 -1.13 -22.87
CA ARG A 190 -12.00 0.04 -21.99
C ARG A 190 -11.88 -0.38 -20.53
N ILE A 191 -12.79 -1.21 -20.04
CA ILE A 191 -12.78 -1.73 -18.65
C ILE A 191 -11.48 -2.49 -18.38
N MET A 192 -11.13 -3.43 -19.27
CA MET A 192 -9.92 -4.25 -19.13
C MET A 192 -8.64 -3.40 -19.13
N ASN A 193 -8.57 -2.39 -20.00
CA ASN A 193 -7.45 -1.46 -20.05
C ASN A 193 -7.30 -0.67 -18.75
N VAL A 194 -8.39 -0.15 -18.18
CA VAL A 194 -8.33 0.58 -16.88
C VAL A 194 -7.80 -0.34 -15.78
N MET A 195 -8.29 -1.58 -15.70
CA MET A 195 -7.81 -2.55 -14.70
C MET A 195 -6.33 -2.89 -14.88
N ALA A 196 -5.92 -3.19 -16.11
CA ALA A 196 -4.54 -3.54 -16.45
C ALA A 196 -3.57 -2.39 -16.17
N ASN A 197 -3.89 -1.19 -16.68
CA ASN A 197 -3.06 0.00 -16.49
C ASN A 197 -2.93 0.38 -15.02
N THR A 198 -4.02 0.36 -14.26
CA THR A 198 -3.99 0.67 -12.82
C THR A 198 -3.11 -0.34 -12.06
N GLY A 199 -3.23 -1.64 -12.37
CA GLY A 199 -2.38 -2.68 -11.79
C GLY A 199 -0.89 -2.54 -12.13
N ILE A 200 -0.58 -2.22 -13.39
CA ILE A 200 0.80 -2.01 -13.86
C ILE A 200 1.41 -0.76 -13.21
N ILE A 201 0.70 0.36 -13.18
CA ILE A 201 1.16 1.61 -12.55
C ILE A 201 1.43 1.39 -11.05
N MET A 202 0.55 0.66 -10.35
CA MET A 202 0.76 0.29 -8.95
C MET A 202 2.05 -0.53 -8.78
N MET A 203 2.31 -1.49 -9.67
CA MET A 203 3.52 -2.31 -9.62
C MET A 203 4.78 -1.47 -9.88
N VAL A 204 4.78 -0.63 -10.92
CA VAL A 204 5.91 0.27 -11.24
C VAL A 204 6.22 1.20 -10.07
N THR A 205 5.20 1.79 -9.45
CA THR A 205 5.40 2.72 -8.33
C THR A 205 5.96 2.00 -7.09
N LEU A 206 5.47 0.79 -6.77
CA LEU A 206 6.02 -0.03 -5.69
C LEU A 206 7.47 -0.44 -5.95
N MET A 207 7.80 -0.70 -7.22
CA MET A 207 9.16 -1.08 -7.63
C MET A 207 10.13 0.09 -7.61
N ASP A 208 9.72 1.29 -8.08
CA ASP A 208 10.55 2.49 -7.99
C ASP A 208 10.83 2.87 -6.52
N GLY A 209 9.82 2.80 -5.64
CA GLY A 209 10.01 3.02 -4.21
C GLY A 209 10.92 1.96 -3.55
N PHE A 210 10.89 0.72 -4.04
CA PHE A 210 11.76 -0.36 -3.54
C PHE A 210 13.21 -0.22 -4.04
N ALA A 211 13.42 0.18 -5.29
CA ALA A 211 14.74 0.43 -5.87
C ALA A 211 15.44 1.61 -5.17
N GLU A 212 14.74 2.71 -4.92
CA GLU A 212 15.27 3.85 -4.15
C GLU A 212 15.64 3.44 -2.72
N THR A 213 14.83 2.59 -2.09
CA THR A 213 15.11 2.06 -0.75
C THR A 213 16.33 1.14 -0.73
N MET A 214 16.51 0.28 -1.75
CA MET A 214 17.69 -0.59 -1.86
C MET A 214 18.97 0.20 -2.10
N VAL A 215 18.95 1.19 -3.00
CA VAL A 215 20.12 2.04 -3.27
C VAL A 215 20.52 2.83 -2.02
N GLY A 216 19.54 3.39 -1.31
CA GLY A 216 19.78 4.07 -0.03
C GLY A 216 20.36 3.14 1.05
N ALA A 217 19.79 1.93 1.21
CA ALA A 217 20.27 0.95 2.19
C ALA A 217 21.67 0.42 1.87
N ALA A 218 21.97 0.24 0.58
CA ALA A 218 23.26 -0.24 0.11
C ALA A 218 24.38 0.81 0.25
N GLY A 219 24.08 2.08 -0.06
CA GLY A 219 25.02 3.19 0.18
C GLY A 219 25.32 3.41 1.67
N ALA A 220 24.31 3.24 2.53
CA ALA A 220 24.48 3.27 3.98
C ALA A 220 25.34 2.09 4.49
N MET A 221 25.15 0.89 3.94
CA MET A 221 25.98 -0.28 4.26
C MET A 221 27.44 -0.14 3.80
N ALA A 222 27.68 0.37 2.60
CA ALA A 222 29.02 0.62 2.08
C ALA A 222 29.78 1.63 2.94
N SER A 223 29.11 2.72 3.35
CA SER A 223 29.67 3.72 4.27
C SER A 223 30.00 3.13 5.64
N GLY A 224 29.12 2.28 6.19
CA GLY A 224 29.35 1.60 7.47
C GLY A 224 30.49 0.56 7.44
N MET A 225 30.73 -0.10 6.30
CA MET A 225 31.88 -0.98 6.12
C MET A 225 33.21 -0.21 6.02
N ALA A 226 33.22 0.94 5.34
CA ALA A 226 34.38 1.83 5.23
C ALA A 226 34.90 2.25 6.60
N GLU A 227 33.97 2.68 7.47
CA GLU A 227 34.26 3.15 8.83
C GLU A 227 34.77 2.01 9.74
N ALA A 228 34.29 0.78 9.53
CA ALA A 228 34.63 -0.36 10.36
C ALA A 228 35.98 -1.02 10.01
N PHE A 229 36.41 -0.95 8.74
CA PHE A 229 37.63 -1.60 8.27
C PHE A 229 38.77 -0.65 7.89
N GLY A 230 38.53 0.67 7.90
CA GLY A 230 39.58 1.69 7.73
C GLY A 230 40.20 1.74 6.33
N ASP A 231 39.50 1.18 5.34
CA ASP A 231 39.95 1.12 3.94
C ASP A 231 38.97 1.90 3.05
N GLU A 232 39.12 3.23 3.05
CA GLU A 232 38.28 4.19 2.30
C GLU A 232 38.18 3.84 0.80
N GLY A 233 39.21 3.20 0.22
CA GLY A 233 39.23 2.83 -1.20
C GLY A 233 38.28 1.69 -1.60
N SER A 234 37.85 0.86 -0.64
CA SER A 234 36.93 -0.26 -0.90
C SER A 234 35.45 0.15 -0.86
N ALA A 235 35.13 1.20 -0.10
CA ALA A 235 33.77 1.68 0.05
C ALA A 235 33.33 2.57 -1.12
N ASP A 236 34.23 3.39 -1.65
CA ASP A 236 33.98 4.17 -2.86
C ASP A 236 33.77 3.26 -4.08
N GLN A 237 34.52 2.15 -4.19
CA GLN A 237 34.32 1.15 -5.25
C GLN A 237 33.01 0.40 -5.12
N VAL A 238 32.61 0.02 -3.91
CA VAL A 238 31.32 -0.67 -3.70
C VAL A 238 30.14 0.29 -3.88
N ALA A 239 30.26 1.55 -3.47
CA ALA A 239 29.26 2.57 -3.73
C ALA A 239 29.15 2.88 -5.23
N GLU A 240 30.28 3.03 -5.94
CA GLU A 240 30.29 3.21 -7.40
C GLU A 240 29.73 1.97 -8.13
N ASP A 241 30.06 0.75 -7.72
CA ASP A 241 29.54 -0.49 -8.33
C ASP A 241 28.02 -0.64 -8.11
N ILE A 242 27.51 -0.18 -6.96
CA ILE A 242 26.07 -0.20 -6.64
C ILE A 242 25.32 0.92 -7.36
N GLU A 243 25.91 2.12 -7.45
CA GLU A 243 25.37 3.24 -8.23
C GLU A 243 25.41 2.96 -9.74
N GLN A 244 26.39 2.19 -10.22
CA GLN A 244 26.47 1.72 -11.61
C GLN A 244 25.52 0.56 -11.91
N SER A 245 25.24 -0.33 -10.94
CA SER A 245 24.32 -1.46 -11.14
C SER A 245 22.85 -1.13 -10.87
N ALA A 246 22.55 -0.04 -10.15
CA ALA A 246 21.16 0.40 -9.93
C ALA A 246 20.41 0.79 -11.23
N PRO A 247 21.02 1.51 -12.20
CA PRO A 247 20.44 1.72 -13.52
C PRO A 247 20.20 0.43 -14.28
N GLU A 248 21.11 -0.55 -14.18
CA GLU A 248 20.95 -1.86 -14.82
C GLU A 248 19.84 -2.69 -14.18
N ALA A 249 19.74 -2.68 -12.84
CA ALA A 249 18.66 -3.33 -12.10
C ALA A 249 17.31 -2.68 -12.41
N LYS A 250 17.24 -1.35 -12.47
CA LYS A 250 16.05 -0.61 -12.90
C LYS A 250 15.69 -0.92 -14.36
N GLY A 251 16.69 -1.04 -15.23
CA GLY A 251 16.51 -1.45 -16.63
C GLY A 251 15.90 -2.86 -16.74
N GLN A 252 16.51 -3.85 -16.08
CA GLN A 252 15.99 -5.23 -16.06
C GLN A 252 14.59 -5.34 -15.46
N MET A 253 14.29 -4.51 -14.45
CA MET A 253 12.97 -4.42 -13.85
C MET A 253 11.93 -3.80 -14.79
N MET A 254 12.29 -2.74 -15.50
CA MET A 254 11.43 -2.15 -16.53
C MET A 254 11.20 -3.11 -17.69
N ASP A 255 12.21 -3.88 -18.09
CA ASP A 255 12.07 -4.94 -19.10
C ASP A 255 11.09 -6.02 -18.63
N MET A 256 11.13 -6.40 -17.34
CA MET A 256 10.18 -7.36 -16.75
C MET A 256 8.74 -6.81 -16.73
N VAL A 257 8.55 -5.52 -16.40
CA VAL A 257 7.23 -4.87 -16.43
C VAL A 257 6.72 -4.77 -17.85
N SER A 258 7.58 -4.42 -18.82
CA SER A 258 7.24 -4.35 -20.25
C SER A 258 6.80 -5.72 -20.77
N GLU A 259 7.55 -6.77 -20.43
CA GLU A 259 7.21 -8.15 -20.78
C GLU A 259 5.88 -8.58 -20.14
N MET A 260 5.67 -8.29 -18.86
CA MET A 260 4.43 -8.61 -18.15
C MET A 260 3.24 -7.85 -18.74
N ARG A 261 3.40 -6.57 -19.09
CA ARG A 261 2.37 -5.77 -19.76
C ARG A 261 1.99 -6.40 -21.10
N ARG A 262 2.97 -6.74 -21.93
CA ARG A 262 2.74 -7.41 -23.21
C ARG A 262 1.99 -8.72 -23.01
N GLN A 263 2.42 -9.56 -22.08
CA GLN A 263 1.75 -10.83 -21.77
C GLN A 263 0.32 -10.62 -21.25
N LEU A 264 0.09 -9.62 -20.42
CA LEU A 264 -1.23 -9.28 -19.90
C LEU A 264 -2.17 -8.84 -21.04
N TYR A 265 -1.71 -7.96 -21.93
CA TYR A 265 -2.49 -7.54 -23.10
C TYR A 265 -2.76 -8.68 -24.08
N GLU A 266 -1.77 -9.54 -24.33
CA GLU A 266 -1.94 -10.74 -25.15
C GLU A 266 -2.96 -11.70 -24.54
N GLN A 267 -2.90 -11.94 -23.23
CA GLN A 267 -3.88 -12.79 -22.53
C GLN A 267 -5.27 -12.19 -22.54
N MET A 268 -5.41 -10.87 -22.35
CA MET A 268 -6.70 -10.19 -22.43
C MET A 268 -7.28 -10.25 -23.84
N ALA A 269 -6.45 -10.10 -24.88
CA ALA A 269 -6.88 -10.24 -26.26
C ALA A 269 -7.32 -11.68 -26.58
N GLN A 270 -6.59 -12.68 -26.11
CA GLN A 270 -6.93 -14.10 -26.30
C GLN A 270 -8.19 -14.52 -25.56
N LYS A 271 -8.47 -13.92 -24.39
CA LYS A 271 -9.62 -14.24 -23.53
C LYS A 271 -10.75 -13.22 -23.62
N ALA A 272 -10.68 -12.26 -24.54
CA ALA A 272 -11.64 -11.17 -24.63
C ALA A 272 -13.09 -11.67 -24.77
N GLU A 273 -13.31 -12.68 -25.59
CA GLU A 273 -14.64 -13.29 -25.81
C GLU A 273 -15.17 -14.04 -24.58
N GLU A 274 -14.28 -14.58 -23.75
CA GLU A 274 -14.62 -15.29 -22.51
C GLU A 274 -14.88 -14.32 -21.35
N ILE A 275 -14.16 -13.19 -21.33
CA ILE A 275 -14.24 -12.17 -20.28
C ILE A 275 -15.40 -11.20 -20.53
N ALA A 276 -15.72 -10.87 -21.79
CA ALA A 276 -16.75 -9.89 -22.12
C ALA A 276 -18.13 -10.17 -21.47
N PRO A 277 -18.65 -11.42 -21.45
CA PRO A 277 -19.90 -11.73 -20.75
C PRO A 277 -19.82 -11.54 -19.23
N LEU A 278 -18.63 -11.67 -18.65
CA LEU A 278 -18.38 -11.51 -17.22
C LEU A 278 -18.32 -10.03 -16.80
N LEU A 279 -18.02 -9.14 -17.75
CA LEU A 279 -18.04 -7.69 -17.57
C LEU A 279 -19.42 -7.08 -17.85
N SER A 280 -20.46 -7.89 -18.02
CA SER A 280 -21.83 -7.44 -18.30
C SER A 280 -22.46 -6.65 -17.15
N ASP A 281 -21.94 -6.79 -15.92
CA ASP A 281 -22.37 -5.96 -14.79
C ASP A 281 -21.93 -4.50 -14.98
N ARG A 282 -22.85 -3.56 -14.76
CA ARG A 282 -22.57 -2.12 -14.87
C ARG A 282 -21.62 -1.60 -13.80
N THR A 283 -21.38 -2.36 -12.75
CA THR A 283 -20.37 -2.03 -11.72
C THR A 283 -18.97 -1.91 -12.34
N PHE A 284 -18.71 -2.60 -13.44
CA PHE A 284 -17.45 -2.48 -14.18
C PHE A 284 -17.33 -1.17 -14.98
N ASP A 285 -18.43 -0.47 -15.28
CA ASP A 285 -18.39 0.81 -16.01
C ASP A 285 -17.82 1.95 -15.18
N LYS A 286 -17.91 1.84 -13.86
CA LYS A 286 -17.43 2.87 -12.93
C LYS A 286 -15.94 3.17 -13.09
N GLY A 287 -15.12 2.19 -13.50
CA GLY A 287 -13.69 2.39 -13.73
C GLY A 287 -13.44 3.38 -14.88
N PRO A 288 -13.90 3.08 -16.11
CA PRO A 288 -13.86 4.03 -17.21
C PRO A 288 -14.53 5.38 -16.90
N GLU A 289 -15.67 5.39 -16.20
CA GLU A 289 -16.34 6.64 -15.80
C GLU A 289 -15.47 7.49 -14.87
N ILE A 290 -14.74 6.89 -13.93
CA ILE A 290 -13.77 7.61 -13.09
C ILE A 290 -12.69 8.23 -13.98
N VAL A 291 -12.12 7.49 -14.92
CA VAL A 291 -11.06 8.00 -15.82
C VAL A 291 -11.56 9.17 -16.68
N ASP A 292 -12.79 9.08 -17.20
CA ASP A 292 -13.36 10.10 -18.10
C ASP A 292 -13.57 11.47 -17.43
N VAL A 293 -13.55 11.53 -16.09
CA VAL A 293 -13.68 12.79 -15.32
C VAL A 293 -12.37 13.57 -15.27
N TYR A 294 -11.22 12.91 -15.45
CA TYR A 294 -9.89 13.51 -15.26
C TYR A 294 -9.12 13.64 -16.59
N GLU A 295 -8.41 14.75 -16.77
CA GLU A 295 -7.61 15.01 -17.97
C GLU A 295 -6.18 15.38 -17.59
N PHE A 296 -5.20 14.55 -17.97
CA PHE A 296 -3.78 14.71 -17.62
C PHE A 296 -2.89 15.09 -18.81
N GLY A 297 -3.46 15.23 -20.01
CA GLY A 297 -2.68 15.45 -21.24
C GLY A 297 -1.84 14.24 -21.67
N LEU A 298 -2.12 13.07 -21.11
CA LEU A 298 -1.54 11.77 -21.46
C LEU A 298 -2.62 10.90 -22.13
N PRO A 299 -2.22 9.88 -22.91
CA PRO A 299 -3.17 8.86 -23.38
C PRO A 299 -4.00 8.28 -22.23
N SER A 300 -5.29 8.06 -22.47
CA SER A 300 -6.24 7.70 -21.41
C SER A 300 -5.96 6.32 -20.81
N LEU A 301 -6.19 6.14 -19.51
CA LEU A 301 -6.10 4.83 -18.87
C LEU A 301 -7.10 3.80 -19.44
N THR A 302 -8.11 4.24 -20.20
CA THR A 302 -9.02 3.35 -20.94
C THR A 302 -8.43 2.80 -22.24
N GLU A 303 -7.25 3.27 -22.64
CA GLU A 303 -6.52 2.85 -23.84
C GLU A 303 -5.40 1.86 -23.51
N GLU A 304 -4.86 1.21 -24.55
CA GLU A 304 -3.67 0.37 -24.40
C GLU A 304 -2.45 1.27 -24.32
N LEU A 305 -1.78 1.29 -23.16
CA LEU A 305 -0.68 2.21 -22.90
C LEU A 305 0.69 1.59 -23.22
N ASP A 306 1.58 2.41 -23.75
CA ASP A 306 2.99 2.09 -23.91
C ASP A 306 3.80 2.31 -22.62
N ASP A 307 5.04 1.79 -22.60
CA ASP A 307 5.89 1.84 -21.41
C ASP A 307 6.23 3.28 -21.00
N GLY A 308 6.39 4.19 -21.97
CA GLY A 308 6.66 5.60 -21.72
C GLY A 308 5.51 6.30 -21.01
N THR A 309 4.28 6.03 -21.45
CA THR A 309 3.07 6.59 -20.85
C THR A 309 2.82 6.05 -19.45
N ILE A 310 3.05 4.75 -19.23
CA ILE A 310 2.96 4.14 -17.89
C ILE A 310 3.98 4.76 -16.93
N ALA A 311 5.20 5.01 -17.39
CA ALA A 311 6.23 5.64 -16.57
C ALA A 311 5.87 7.08 -16.17
N GLU A 312 5.28 7.86 -17.08
CA GLU A 312 4.79 9.21 -16.76
C GLU A 312 3.63 9.18 -15.75
N TYR A 313 2.70 8.22 -15.86
CA TYR A 313 1.66 8.04 -14.85
C TYR A 313 2.21 7.60 -13.48
N ALA A 314 3.17 6.66 -13.45
CA ALA A 314 3.83 6.26 -12.21
C ALA A 314 4.56 7.44 -11.55
N LYS A 315 5.20 8.30 -12.36
CA LYS A 315 5.84 9.53 -11.90
C LYS A 315 4.83 10.52 -11.30
N LEU A 316 3.64 10.67 -11.88
CA LEU A 316 2.58 11.49 -11.27
C LEU A 316 2.18 10.97 -9.88
N LEU A 317 2.18 9.64 -9.69
CA LEU A 317 1.92 9.03 -8.38
C LEU A 317 3.08 9.27 -7.38
N VAL A 318 4.33 9.12 -7.83
CA VAL A 318 5.53 9.39 -7.01
C VAL A 318 5.65 10.86 -6.63
N GLN A 319 5.27 11.77 -7.53
CA GLN A 319 5.25 13.21 -7.28
C GLN A 319 4.04 13.68 -6.47
N GLU A 320 3.18 12.74 -6.04
CA GLU A 320 1.95 13.01 -5.30
C GLU A 320 1.07 14.07 -6.00
N ASP A 321 0.96 13.98 -7.34
CA ASP A 321 0.06 14.87 -8.07
C ASP A 321 -1.35 14.72 -7.49
N LYS A 322 -1.91 15.85 -7.06
CA LYS A 322 -3.13 15.86 -6.25
C LYS A 322 -4.29 15.19 -6.98
N TYR A 323 -4.47 15.52 -8.26
CA TYR A 323 -5.63 15.04 -9.04
C TYR A 323 -5.43 13.60 -9.48
N PHE A 324 -4.19 13.23 -9.84
CA PHE A 324 -3.89 11.86 -10.19
C PHE A 324 -3.99 10.92 -8.99
N THR A 325 -3.53 11.35 -7.81
CA THR A 325 -3.63 10.57 -6.56
C THR A 325 -5.08 10.35 -6.14
N GLU A 326 -5.95 11.35 -6.34
CA GLU A 326 -7.39 11.24 -6.10
C GLU A 326 -8.04 10.22 -7.04
N MET A 327 -7.84 10.38 -8.36
CA MET A 327 -8.34 9.43 -9.37
C MET A 327 -7.81 8.01 -9.10
N PHE A 328 -6.51 7.87 -8.81
CA PHE A 328 -5.89 6.56 -8.58
C PHE A 328 -6.42 5.89 -7.32
N GLY A 329 -6.73 6.67 -6.27
CA GLY A 329 -7.40 6.20 -5.07
C GLY A 329 -8.82 5.69 -5.34
N GLU A 330 -9.59 6.41 -6.17
CA GLU A 330 -10.92 5.99 -6.62
C GLU A 330 -10.87 4.72 -7.46
N LEU A 331 -9.95 4.63 -8.43
CA LEU A 331 -9.74 3.43 -9.25
C LEU A 331 -9.34 2.22 -8.41
N SER A 332 -8.45 2.42 -7.43
CA SER A 332 -8.08 1.38 -6.48
C SER A 332 -9.25 0.92 -5.63
N ALA A 333 -10.10 1.84 -5.16
CA ALA A 333 -11.31 1.51 -4.41
C ALA A 333 -12.33 0.76 -5.27
N TRP A 334 -12.50 1.17 -6.53
CA TRP A 334 -13.35 0.52 -7.51
C TRP A 334 -12.90 -0.91 -7.80
N MET A 335 -11.62 -1.13 -8.14
CA MET A 335 -11.08 -2.48 -8.40
C MET A 335 -11.28 -3.42 -7.21
N ASN A 336 -11.14 -2.90 -5.99
CA ASN A 336 -11.36 -3.66 -4.75
C ASN A 336 -12.85 -3.96 -4.47
N GLY A 337 -13.77 -3.26 -5.14
CA GLY A 337 -15.22 -3.43 -5.01
C GLY A 337 -15.87 -4.24 -6.13
N LEU A 338 -15.10 -4.74 -7.10
CA LEU A 338 -15.62 -5.52 -8.23
C LEU A 338 -16.09 -6.91 -7.79
N PRO A 339 -17.20 -7.42 -8.36
CA PRO A 339 -17.66 -8.78 -8.11
C PRO A 339 -16.65 -9.81 -8.62
N GLN A 340 -16.48 -10.92 -7.89
CA GLN A 340 -15.56 -11.98 -8.33
C GLN A 340 -16.08 -12.61 -9.62
N LEU A 341 -15.20 -12.69 -10.62
CA LEU A 341 -15.49 -13.43 -11.84
C LEU A 341 -15.57 -14.93 -11.51
N PRO A 342 -16.50 -15.69 -12.13
CA PRO A 342 -16.57 -17.14 -11.98
C PRO A 342 -15.23 -17.78 -12.31
N LYS A 343 -14.80 -18.74 -11.48
CA LYS A 343 -13.54 -19.47 -11.66
C LYS A 343 -13.56 -20.41 -12.87
#